data_AF-A0A920W6F8-F1
#
_entry.id   AF-A0A920W6F8-F1
#
_cell.length_a   1.000
_cell.length_b   1.000
_cell.length_c   1.000
_cell.angle_alpha   90.00
_cell.angle_beta   90.00
_cell.angle_gamma   90.00
#
_symmetry.space_group_name_H-M   'P 1'
#
loop_
_entity.id
_entity.type
_entity.pdbx_description
1 polymer ?
#
loop_
_entity_poly.entity_id
_entity_poly.type
_entity_poly.pdbx_seq_one_letter_code
_entity_poly.pdbx_strand_id
1 'polypeptide(L)' 'MQMAPPAPTRGRALDHIGFEVDDLEAFCEKLEAKGIEFDITYREVDSVELKIAFLTDPSGTYIELTEGYDEY' A
#
# COMPACT_ATOMS: atom_id res chain seq x y z
N MET A 1 -12.33 7.70 29.22
CA MET A 1 -11.24 8.49 28.62
C MET A 1 -11.03 7.96 27.22
N GLN A 2 -11.25 8.76 26.19
CA GLN A 2 -11.01 8.33 24.80
C GLN A 2 -9.51 8.52 24.54
N MET A 3 -8.79 7.42 24.25
CA MET A 3 -7.37 7.50 23.92
C MET A 3 -7.20 8.26 22.60
N ALA A 4 -6.19 9.12 22.53
CA ALA A 4 -5.82 9.75 21.27
C ALA A 4 -5.49 8.65 20.24
N PRO A 5 -5.84 8.85 18.95
CA PRO A 5 -5.47 7.91 17.91
C PRO A 5 -3.95 7.71 17.87
N PRO A 6 -3.47 6.51 17.51
CA PRO A 6 -2.04 6.26 17.36
C PRO A 6 -1.45 7.19 16.30
N ALA A 7 -0.17 7.49 16.43
CA ALA A 7 0.53 8.31 15.45
C ALA A 7 0.80 7.49 14.15
N PRO A 8 0.82 8.11 12.95
CA PRO A 8 1.02 7.41 11.67
C PRO A 8 2.31 6.55 11.59
N THR A 9 2.39 5.53 10.74
CA THR A 9 3.57 4.64 10.75
C THR A 9 4.77 5.18 9.97
N ARG A 10 4.52 5.89 8.86
CA ARG A 10 5.59 6.38 7.96
C ARG A 10 6.67 7.21 8.67
N GLY A 11 7.92 6.84 8.45
CA GLY A 11 9.13 7.44 9.03
C GLY A 11 9.46 6.97 10.46
N ARG A 12 8.79 5.93 10.97
CA ARG A 12 9.00 5.41 12.34
C ARG A 12 9.57 3.98 12.34
N ALA A 13 9.72 3.40 13.53
CA ALA A 13 10.32 2.07 13.71
C ALA A 13 9.56 0.95 12.97
N LEU A 14 8.22 1.05 12.91
CA LEU A 14 7.40 0.32 11.94
C LEU A 14 6.94 1.35 10.91
N ASP A 15 7.47 1.27 9.69
CA ASP A 15 7.22 2.26 8.63
C ASP A 15 5.97 1.92 7.81
N HIS A 16 5.92 0.71 7.24
CA HIS A 16 4.80 0.20 6.47
C HIS A 16 4.58 -1.30 6.68
N ILE A 17 3.43 -1.77 6.19
CA ILE A 17 3.08 -3.19 6.07
C ILE A 17 2.85 -3.49 4.60
N GLY A 18 3.54 -4.51 4.08
CA GLY A 18 3.41 -4.98 2.70
C GLY A 18 2.37 -6.10 2.58
N PHE A 19 1.59 -6.06 1.50
CA PHE A 19 0.72 -7.16 1.07
C PHE A 19 0.99 -7.51 -0.39
N GLU A 20 1.26 -8.79 -0.63
CA GLU A 20 1.31 -9.33 -1.98
C GLU A 20 -0.12 -9.57 -2.49
N VAL A 21 -0.40 -9.12 -3.71
CA VAL A 21 -1.74 -9.13 -4.31
C VAL A 21 -1.64 -9.65 -5.74
N ASP A 22 -2.40 -10.70 -6.02
CA ASP A 22 -2.63 -11.17 -7.39
C ASP A 22 -3.38 -10.09 -8.20
N ASP A 23 -2.90 -9.80 -9.41
CA ASP A 23 -3.47 -8.81 -10.33
C ASP A 23 -3.61 -7.42 -9.68
N LEU A 24 -2.45 -6.85 -9.31
CA LEU A 24 -2.39 -5.61 -8.55
C LEU A 24 -3.03 -4.43 -9.30
N GLU A 25 -2.91 -4.38 -10.63
CA GLU A 25 -3.51 -3.34 -11.46
C GLU A 25 -5.04 -3.33 -11.29
N ALA A 26 -5.70 -4.48 -11.52
CA ALA A 26 -7.13 -4.61 -11.35
C ALA A 26 -7.60 -4.37 -9.90
N PHE A 27 -6.78 -4.78 -8.92
CA PHE A 27 -7.06 -4.48 -7.51
C PHE A 27 -7.04 -2.98 -7.23
N CYS A 28 -6.04 -2.25 -7.74
CA CYS A 28 -5.93 -0.80 -7.60
C CYS A 28 -7.13 -0.09 -8.23
N GLU A 29 -7.50 -0.43 -9.47
CA GLU A 29 -8.68 0.14 -10.14
C GLU A 29 -9.96 -0.03 -9.30
N LYS A 30 -10.13 -1.20 -8.67
CA LYS A 30 -11.27 -1.49 -7.79
C LYS A 30 -11.25 -0.64 -6.51
N LEU A 31 -10.08 -0.31 -5.97
CA LEU A 31 -9.97 0.57 -4.80
C LEU A 31 -10.26 2.03 -5.19
N GLU A 32 -9.74 2.50 -6.31
CA GLU A 32 -10.03 3.84 -6.85
C GLU A 32 -11.52 4.00 -7.15
N ALA A 33 -12.17 2.99 -7.74
CA ALA A 33 -13.61 2.97 -7.98
C ALA A 33 -14.46 3.05 -6.69
N LYS A 34 -13.86 2.69 -5.54
CA LYS A 34 -14.47 2.84 -4.20
C LYS A 34 -14.14 4.17 -3.54
N GLY A 35 -13.38 5.05 -4.20
CA GLY A 35 -12.96 6.35 -3.69
C GLY A 35 -11.79 6.29 -2.70
N ILE A 36 -10.96 5.24 -2.77
CA ILE A 36 -9.73 5.14 -1.96
C ILE A 36 -8.63 5.93 -2.68
N GLU A 37 -7.96 6.80 -1.94
CA GLU A 37 -6.83 7.59 -2.45
C GLU A 37 -5.50 6.87 -2.22
N PHE A 38 -4.62 6.94 -3.21
CA PHE A 38 -3.27 6.40 -3.14
C PHE A 38 -2.25 7.50 -2.89
N ASP A 39 -1.27 7.23 -2.03
CA ASP A 39 -0.07 8.05 -1.86
C ASP A 39 0.87 7.90 -3.08
N ILE A 40 0.93 6.67 -3.62
CA ILE A 40 1.62 6.33 -4.87
C ILE A 40 0.68 5.40 -5.64
N THR A 41 0.20 5.85 -6.79
CA THR A 41 -0.65 5.05 -7.68
C THR A 41 0.13 3.86 -8.25
N TYR A 42 -0.61 2.86 -8.74
CA TYR A 42 -0.04 1.71 -9.44
C TYR A 42 1.07 2.11 -10.42
N ARG A 43 2.21 1.42 -10.34
CA ARG A 43 3.29 1.52 -11.31
C ARG A 43 4.16 0.26 -11.31
N GLU A 44 4.77 0.01 -12.45
CA GLU A 44 5.78 -1.01 -12.63
C GLU A 44 7.17 -0.43 -12.30
N VAL A 45 8.02 -1.24 -11.67
CA VAL A 45 9.39 -0.87 -11.30
C VAL A 45 10.35 -1.85 -11.96
N ASP A 46 10.68 -1.57 -13.23
CA ASP A 46 11.48 -2.42 -14.11
C ASP A 46 12.79 -2.92 -13.47
N SER A 47 13.45 -2.10 -12.66
CA SER A 47 14.74 -2.45 -12.04
C SER A 47 14.69 -3.61 -11.05
N VAL A 48 13.51 -3.92 -10.54
CA VAL A 48 13.28 -4.99 -9.55
C VAL A 48 12.18 -5.96 -10.00
N GLU A 49 11.64 -5.81 -11.21
CA GLU A 49 10.60 -6.67 -11.78
C GLU A 49 9.34 -6.77 -10.87
N LEU A 50 8.99 -5.67 -10.19
CA LEU A 50 7.84 -5.60 -9.29
C LEU A 50 6.84 -4.55 -9.74
N LYS A 51 5.57 -4.78 -9.42
CA LYS A 51 4.51 -3.77 -9.47
C LYS A 51 4.21 -3.31 -8.06
N ILE A 52 4.02 -2.01 -7.87
CA ILE A 52 3.80 -1.43 -6.53
C ILE A 52 2.70 -0.37 -6.53
N ALA A 53 2.05 -0.22 -5.38
CA ALA A 53 1.21 0.92 -5.03
C ALA A 53 1.30 1.21 -3.52
N PHE A 54 1.05 2.45 -3.10
CA PHE A 54 1.03 2.82 -1.69
C PHE A 54 -0.23 3.58 -1.32
N LEU A 55 -0.77 3.31 -0.15
CA LEU A 55 -1.90 4.03 0.44
C LEU A 55 -1.76 4.12 1.97
N THR A 56 -2.40 5.11 2.56
CA THR A 56 -2.46 5.28 4.01
C THR A 56 -3.88 5.01 4.50
N ASP A 57 -4.03 4.06 5.43
CA ASP A 57 -5.34 3.74 6.01
C ASP A 57 -5.84 4.85 6.97
N PRO A 58 -7.12 4.81 7.39
CA PRO A 58 -7.66 5.82 8.32
C PRO A 58 -7.00 5.85 9.72
N SER A 59 -6.26 4.81 10.09
CA SER A 59 -5.48 4.73 11.34
C SER A 59 -4.07 5.31 11.19
N GLY A 60 -3.67 5.71 9.98
CA GLY A 60 -2.34 6.22 9.66
C GLY A 60 -1.31 5.14 9.34
N THR A 61 -1.74 3.91 9.08
CA THR A 61 -0.86 2.83 8.62
C THR A 61 -0.49 3.07 7.17
N TYR A 62 0.80 3.17 6.88
CA TYR A 62 1.32 3.20 5.52
C TYR A 62 1.36 1.76 4.99
N ILE A 63 0.68 1.52 3.87
CA ILE A 63 0.51 0.20 3.29
C ILE A 63 1.19 0.19 1.93
N GLU A 64 2.01 -0.83 1.70
CA GLU A 64 2.58 -1.17 0.40
C GLU A 64 1.78 -2.35 -0.18
N LEU A 65 1.35 -2.21 -1.43
CA LEU A 65 0.77 -3.30 -2.20
C LEU A 65 1.78 -3.70 -3.29
N THR A 66 2.02 -5.00 -3.43
CA THR A 66 3.03 -5.53 -4.37
C THR A 66 2.49 -6.68 -5.19
N GLU A 67 3.08 -6.88 -6.37
CA GLU A 67 2.93 -8.09 -7.19
C GLU A 67 4.28 -8.42 -7.83
N GLY A 68 4.70 -9.69 -7.73
CA GLY A 68 5.93 -10.27 -8.26
C GLY A 68 6.88 -10.88 -7.22
N TYR A 69 6.53 -10.88 -5.92
CA TYR A 69 7.39 -11.48 -4.87
C TYR A 69 7.24 -13.00 -4.72
N ASP A 70 6.17 -13.58 -5.24
CA ASP A 70 5.89 -15.02 -5.17
C ASP A 70 6.41 -15.81 -6.39
N GLU A 71 7.05 -15.14 -7.34
CA GLU A 71 7.65 -15.76 -8.53
C GLU A 71 9.05 -16.39 -8.29
N TYR A 72 9.50 -16.50 -7.03
CA TYR A 72 10.83 -17.02 -6.62
C TYR A 72 10.82 -18.36 -5.89
#